data_AF-A0A0E3PQL4-F1
#
_entry.id   AF-A0A0E3PQL4-F1
#
_cell.length_a   1.000
_cell.length_b   1.000
_cell.length_c   1.000
_cell.angle_alpha   90.00
_cell.angle_beta   90.00
_cell.angle_gamma   90.00
#
_symmetry.space_group_name_H-M   'P 1'
#
loop_
_entity.id
_entity.type
_entity.pdbx_description
1 polymer ?
#
loop_
_entity_poly.entity_id
_entity_poly.type
_entity_poly.pdbx_seq_one_letter_code
_entity_poly.pdbx_strand_id
1 'polypeptide(L)'
;MTLEEALKIYRKKDSIEKIFHSLKNEIQIKPLRVWSEDSIYGAVILGFIVQLFISLMRYEFEDLKHRSTKFIKKSLKNLTLTIKFKKNGVKNYIFANFDQINSLIVSKMSGIT
;
A
#
# COMPACT_ATOMS: atom_id res chain seq x y z
N MET A 1 26.52 -24.92 -7.45
CA MET A 1 25.48 -23.90 -7.68
C MET A 1 25.25 -23.82 -9.18
N THR A 2 24.07 -24.19 -9.66
CA THR A 2 23.71 -24.13 -11.07
C THR A 2 23.38 -22.69 -11.50
N LEU A 3 23.35 -22.41 -12.80
CA LEU A 3 22.97 -21.10 -13.34
C LEU A 3 21.56 -20.67 -12.87
N GLU A 4 20.62 -21.62 -12.84
CA GLU A 4 19.25 -21.37 -12.40
C GLU A 4 19.16 -21.04 -10.92
N GLU A 5 19.92 -21.74 -10.08
CA GLU A 5 20.03 -21.45 -8.64
C GLU A 5 20.61 -20.06 -8.39
N ALA A 6 21.68 -19.70 -9.12
CA ALA A 6 22.28 -18.38 -9.06
C ALA A 6 21.26 -17.29 -9.42
N LEU A 7 20.54 -17.46 -10.54
CA LEU A 7 19.51 -16.52 -10.97
C LEU A 7 18.38 -16.36 -9.95
N LYS A 8 17.95 -17.46 -9.32
CA LYS A 8 16.92 -17.45 -8.27
C LYS A 8 17.38 -16.67 -7.04
N ILE A 9 18.64 -16.84 -6.63
CA ILE A 9 19.22 -16.08 -5.51
C ILE A 9 19.30 -14.59 -5.85
N TYR A 10 19.76 -14.23 -7.04
CA TYR A 10 19.82 -12.83 -7.49
C TYR A 10 18.44 -12.16 -7.52
N ARG A 11 17.40 -12.85 -8.01
CA ARG A 11 16.02 -12.33 -8.01
C ARG A 11 15.47 -12.13 -6.60
N LYS A 12 15.79 -13.03 -5.66
CA LYS A 12 15.42 -12.88 -4.24
C LYS A 12 16.10 -11.65 -3.62
N LYS A 13 17.39 -11.45 -3.92
CA LYS A 13 18.14 -10.27 -3.46
C LYS A 13 17.53 -8.96 -3.97
N ASP A 14 17.25 -8.88 -5.27
CA ASP A 14 16.61 -7.71 -5.89
C ASP A 14 15.21 -7.43 -5.29
N SER A 15 14.46 -8.48 -4.98
CA SER A 15 13.15 -8.34 -4.30
C SER A 15 13.30 -7.67 -2.93
N ILE A 16 14.32 -8.05 -2.14
CA ILE A 16 14.62 -7.43 -0.85
C ILE A 16 15.05 -5.97 -1.02
N GLU A 17 15.94 -5.68 -1.98
CA GLU A 17 16.37 -4.31 -2.28
C GLU A 17 15.19 -3.39 -2.64
N LYS A 18 14.26 -3.89 -3.46
CA LYS A 18 13.02 -3.17 -3.80
C LYS A 18 12.13 -2.90 -2.60
N ILE A 19 12.05 -3.84 -1.65
CA ILE A 19 11.30 -3.66 -0.39
C ILE A 19 11.95 -2.55 0.45
N PHE A 20 13.27 -2.59 0.65
CA PHE A 20 13.97 -1.54 1.41
C PHE A 20 13.90 -0.17 0.73
N HIS A 21 13.98 -0.12 -0.60
CA HIS A 21 13.76 1.10 -1.36
C HIS A 21 12.34 1.66 -1.13
N SER A 22 11.32 0.79 -1.17
CA SER A 22 9.91 1.15 -0.89
C SER A 22 9.75 1.71 0.52
N LEU A 23 10.33 1.07 1.54
CA LEU A 23 10.25 1.51 2.94
C LEU A 23 10.88 2.90 3.13
N LYS A 24 12.07 3.13 2.57
CA LYS A 24 12.81 4.39 2.72
C LYS A 24 12.18 5.55 1.96
N ASN A 25 11.80 5.32 0.70
CA ASN A 25 11.43 6.40 -0.22
C ASN A 25 9.92 6.60 -0.34
N GLU A 26 9.15 5.52 -0.39
CA GLU A 26 7.71 5.57 -0.65
C GLU A 26 6.90 5.61 0.64
N ILE A 27 7.18 4.71 1.58
CA ILE A 27 6.56 4.71 2.91
C ILE A 27 7.15 5.83 3.79
N GLN A 28 8.39 6.24 3.50
CA GLN A 28 9.09 7.35 4.15
C GLN A 28 9.41 7.08 5.62
N ILE A 29 9.87 5.86 5.94
CA ILE A 29 10.60 5.64 7.20
C ILE A 29 11.94 6.36 7.08
N LYS A 30 11.91 7.67 7.34
CA LYS A 30 13.08 8.53 7.54
C LYS A 30 13.46 8.49 9.02
N PRO A 31 14.67 8.95 9.42
CA PRO A 31 14.97 9.20 10.82
C PRO A 31 13.86 10.06 11.42
N LEU A 32 13.07 9.47 12.31
CA LEU A 32 11.97 10.18 12.94
C LEU A 32 12.59 11.01 14.06
N ARG A 33 12.22 12.29 14.13
CA ARG A 33 12.56 13.14 15.28
C ARG A 33 11.69 12.74 16.47
N VAL A 34 11.93 11.53 16.98
CA VAL A 34 11.23 10.98 18.13
C VAL A 34 12.20 10.91 19.30
N TRP A 35 11.66 11.10 20.50
CA TRP A 35 12.44 11.29 21.72
C TRP A 35 12.72 9.97 22.47
N SER A 36 12.18 8.83 22.00
CA SER A 36 12.38 7.51 22.61
C SER A 36 12.63 6.41 21.58
N GLU A 37 13.39 5.38 21.97
CA GLU A 37 13.63 4.19 21.16
C GLU A 37 12.33 3.45 20.82
N ASP A 38 11.39 3.35 21.75
CA ASP A 38 10.07 2.74 21.52
C ASP A 38 9.32 3.39 20.35
N SER A 39 9.43 4.71 20.22
CA SER A 39 8.82 5.43 19.10
C SER A 39 9.48 5.07 17.76
N ILE A 40 10.78 4.79 17.77
CA ILE A 40 11.52 4.33 16.59
C ILE A 40 11.04 2.93 16.21
N TYR A 41 10.99 1.99 17.16
CA TYR A 41 10.52 0.63 16.93
C TYR A 41 9.07 0.62 16.43
N GLY A 42 8.18 1.39 17.07
CA GLY A 42 6.78 1.49 16.68
C GLY A 42 6.62 1.96 15.24
N ALA A 43 7.38 2.96 14.81
CA ALA A 43 7.28 3.45 13.45
C ALA A 43 7.90 2.51 12.40
N VAL A 44 8.96 1.78 12.76
CA VAL A 44 9.51 0.70 11.92
C VAL A 44 8.46 -0.39 11.73
N ILE A 45 7.79 -0.82 12.81
CA ILE A 45 6.70 -1.80 12.76
C ILE A 45 5.56 -1.31 11.86
N LEU A 46 5.10 -0.06 12.05
CA LEU A 46 4.07 0.53 11.20
C LEU A 46 4.46 0.52 9.72
N GLY A 47 5.73 0.83 9.40
CA GLY A 47 6.18 0.78 8.02
C GLY A 47 6.21 -0.64 7.43
N PHE A 48 6.54 -1.66 8.22
CA PHE A 48 6.39 -3.06 7.80
C PHE A 48 4.92 -3.43 7.57
N ILE A 49 4.00 -2.99 8.43
CA ILE A 49 2.56 -3.22 8.26
C ILE A 49 2.06 -2.56 6.96
N VAL A 50 2.46 -1.31 6.69
CA VAL A 50 2.14 -0.63 5.43
C VAL A 50 2.67 -1.42 4.22
N GLN A 51 3.91 -1.89 4.29
CA GLN A 51 4.51 -2.70 3.22
C GLN A 51 3.81 -4.05 3.02
N LEU A 52 3.30 -4.66 4.10
CA LEU A 52 2.49 -5.86 4.03
C LEU A 52 1.19 -5.59 3.26
N PHE A 53 0.46 -4.52 3.58
CA PHE A 53 -0.76 -4.15 2.85
C PHE A 53 -0.51 -3.91 1.37
N ILE A 54 0.57 -3.20 1.02
CA ILE A 54 0.94 -3.00 -0.39
C ILE A 54 1.22 -4.35 -1.08
N SER A 55 1.89 -5.27 -0.40
CA SER A 55 2.18 -6.61 -0.94
C SER A 55 0.89 -7.43 -1.12
N LEU A 56 -0.04 -7.36 -0.17
CA LEU A 56 -1.35 -8.01 -0.26
C LEU A 56 -2.19 -7.43 -1.41
N MET A 57 -2.18 -6.11 -1.61
CA MET A 57 -2.86 -5.51 -2.76
C MET A 57 -2.28 -6.00 -4.09
N ARG A 58 -0.95 -6.16 -4.20
CA ARG A 58 -0.33 -6.73 -5.41
C ARG A 58 -0.66 -8.20 -5.62
N TYR A 59 -0.94 -8.93 -4.54
CA TYR A 59 -1.34 -10.33 -4.58
C TYR A 59 -2.81 -10.48 -5.02
N GLU A 60 -3.71 -9.67 -4.45
CA GLU A 60 -5.15 -9.73 -4.73
C GLU A 60 -5.52 -9.16 -6.11
N PHE A 61 -4.82 -8.10 -6.54
CA PHE A 61 -5.09 -7.40 -7.79
C PHE A 61 -3.96 -7.63 -8.79
N GLU A 62 -4.16 -8.50 -9.78
CA GLU A 62 -3.14 -8.82 -10.81
C GLU A 62 -2.64 -7.56 -11.53
N ASP A 63 -3.52 -6.60 -11.79
CA ASP A 63 -3.20 -5.29 -12.40
C ASP A 63 -2.21 -4.45 -11.57
N LEU A 64 -2.07 -4.75 -10.27
CA LEU A 64 -1.16 -4.06 -9.35
C LEU A 64 0.18 -4.77 -9.19
N LYS A 65 0.32 -6.01 -9.65
CA LYS A 65 1.52 -6.86 -9.46
C LYS A 65 2.83 -6.17 -9.81
N HIS A 66 2.83 -5.42 -10.91
CA HIS A 66 4.00 -4.69 -11.41
C HIS A 66 3.94 -3.18 -11.15
N ARG A 67 2.94 -2.70 -10.39
CA ARG A 67 2.81 -1.28 -10.06
C ARG A 67 3.68 -0.92 -8.87
N SER A 68 4.44 0.17 -9.01
CA SER A 68 5.29 0.66 -7.93
C SER A 68 4.46 1.16 -6.75
N THR A 69 5.05 1.09 -5.55
CA THR A 69 4.40 1.52 -4.30
C THR A 69 3.96 2.98 -4.37
N LYS A 70 4.72 3.82 -5.07
CA LYS A 70 4.41 5.23 -5.31
C LYS A 70 3.02 5.45 -5.88
N PHE A 71 2.66 4.69 -6.92
CA PHE A 71 1.39 4.84 -7.60
C PHE A 71 0.23 4.33 -6.77
N ILE A 72 0.41 3.18 -6.09
CA ILE A 72 -0.58 2.64 -5.15
C ILE A 72 -0.85 3.65 -4.03
N LYS A 73 0.21 4.17 -3.39
CA LYS A 73 0.09 5.21 -2.35
C LYS A 73 -0.59 6.48 -2.86
N LYS A 74 -0.22 6.96 -4.05
CA LYS A 74 -0.82 8.15 -4.65
C LYS A 74 -2.31 7.96 -4.89
N SER A 75 -2.68 6.82 -5.47
CA SER A 75 -4.07 6.47 -5.74
C SER A 75 -4.88 6.44 -4.44
N LEU A 76 -4.43 5.68 -3.44
CA LEU A 76 -5.11 5.58 -2.14
C LEU A 76 -5.28 6.95 -1.45
N LYS A 77 -4.31 7.85 -1.57
CA LYS A 77 -4.40 9.22 -1.03
C LYS A 77 -5.42 10.09 -1.74
N ASN A 78 -5.66 9.84 -3.02
CA ASN A 78 -6.56 10.65 -3.83
C ASN A 78 -8.03 10.29 -3.60
N LEU A 79 -8.34 9.06 -3.18
CA LEU A 79 -9.70 8.60 -2.94
C LEU A 79 -10.36 9.42 -1.83
N THR A 80 -11.47 10.08 -2.15
CA THR A 80 -12.23 10.89 -1.17
C THR A 80 -13.59 10.27 -0.92
N LEU A 81 -13.93 10.04 0.34
CA LEU A 81 -15.26 9.65 0.80
C LEU A 81 -15.88 10.79 1.61
N THR A 82 -17.00 11.33 1.11
CA THR A 82 -17.82 12.31 1.83
C THR A 82 -19.09 11.64 2.36
N ILE A 83 -19.34 11.76 3.66
CA ILE A 83 -20.57 11.26 4.29
C ILE A 83 -21.47 12.45 4.62
N LYS A 84 -22.62 12.55 3.95
CA LYS A 84 -23.66 13.54 4.27
C LYS A 84 -24.71 12.91 5.17
N PHE A 85 -24.91 13.50 6.35
CA PHE A 85 -25.97 13.09 7.28
C PHE A 85 -27.24 13.87 6.96
N LYS A 86 -28.30 13.17 6.57
CA LYS A 86 -29.63 13.78 6.41
C LYS A 86 -30.26 14.00 7.78
N LYS A 87 -31.24 14.92 7.87
CA LYS A 87 -31.97 15.25 9.11
C LYS A 87 -32.61 14.02 9.79
N ASN A 88 -32.86 12.94 9.05
CA ASN A 88 -33.48 11.71 9.55
C ASN A 88 -32.44 10.64 9.96
N GLY A 89 -31.15 10.99 10.11
CA GLY A 89 -30.08 10.05 10.45
C GLY A 89 -29.56 9.18 9.29
N VAL A 90 -30.21 9.23 8.13
CA VAL A 90 -29.78 8.50 6.92
C VAL A 90 -28.45 9.05 6.42
N LYS A 91 -27.47 8.16 6.25
CA LYS A 91 -26.14 8.46 5.71
C LYS A 91 -26.16 8.39 4.18
N ASN A 92 -25.69 9.44 3.51
CA ASN A 92 -25.45 9.44 2.07
C ASN A 92 -23.94 9.45 1.81
N TYR A 93 -23.42 8.41 1.18
CA TYR A 93 -22.00 8.25 0.88
C TYR A 93 -21.71 8.74 -0.54
N ILE A 94 -20.73 9.63 -0.68
CA ILE A 94 -20.29 10.18 -1.96
C ILE A 94 -18.81 9.87 -2.10
N PHE A 95 -18.48 8.99 -3.04
CA PHE A 95 -17.10 8.68 -3.40
C PHE A 95 -16.66 9.57 -4.57
N ALA A 96 -15.43 10.09 -4.52
CA ALA A 96 -14.87 10.96 -5.55
C ALA A 96 -13.38 10.65 -5.80
N ASN A 97 -12.83 11.23 -6.88
CA ASN A 97 -11.43 11.11 -7.30
C ASN A 97 -10.99 9.67 -7.61
N PHE A 98 -11.86 8.94 -8.31
CA PHE A 98 -11.55 7.61 -8.81
C PHE A 98 -10.42 7.64 -9.84
N ASP A 99 -9.47 6.73 -9.68
CA ASP A 99 -8.49 6.37 -10.70
C ASP A 99 -8.55 4.86 -10.95
N GLN A 100 -7.75 4.35 -11.89
CA GLN A 100 -7.79 2.93 -12.24
C GLN A 100 -7.59 2.02 -11.02
N ILE A 101 -6.69 2.37 -10.11
CA ILE A 101 -6.35 1.53 -8.94
C ILE A 101 -7.49 1.57 -7.92
N ASN A 102 -8.02 2.76 -7.58
CA ASN A 102 -9.12 2.89 -6.63
C ASN A 102 -10.42 2.28 -7.14
N SER A 103 -10.70 2.41 -8.44
CA SER A 103 -11.87 1.79 -9.07
C SER A 103 -11.83 0.28 -9.00
N LEU A 104 -10.65 -0.33 -9.21
CA LEU A 104 -10.45 -1.79 -9.06
C LEU A 104 -10.73 -2.27 -7.63
N ILE A 105 -10.29 -1.50 -6.64
CA ILE A 105 -10.49 -1.83 -5.21
C ILE A 105 -11.99 -1.76 -4.88
N VAL A 106 -12.66 -0.68 -5.27
CA VAL A 106 -14.08 -0.48 -4.97
C VAL A 106 -14.97 -1.46 -5.72
N SER A 107 -14.69 -1.77 -6.99
CA SER A 107 -15.48 -2.72 -7.78
C SER A 107 -15.44 -4.12 -7.18
N LYS A 108 -14.26 -4.57 -6.73
CA LYS A 108 -14.10 -5.85 -6.02
C LYS A 108 -14.86 -5.88 -4.70
N MET A 109 -14.88 -4.77 -3.96
CA MET A 109 -15.61 -4.65 -2.69
C MET A 109 -17.13 -4.65 -2.88
N SER A 110 -17.63 -4.05 -3.96
CA SER A 110 -19.05 -4.13 -4.34
C SER A 110 -19.47 -5.47 -4.94
N GLY A 111 -18.53 -6.27 -5.43
CA GLY A 111 -18.78 -7.63 -5.93
C GLY A 111 -18.97 -8.68 -4.82
N ILE A 112 -18.80 -8.29 -3.56
CA ILE A 112 -19.19 -9.09 -2.39
C ILE A 112 -20.65 -8.70 -2.08
N THR A 113 -21.58 -9.18 -2.91
CA THR A 113 -23.01 -9.20 -2.61
C THR A 113 -23.55 -10.60 -2.82
#